data_AF-K1T4S2-F1
#
_entry.id   AF-K1T4S2-F1
#
_cell.length_a   1.000
_cell.length_b   1.000
_cell.length_c   1.000
_cell.angle_alpha   90.00
_cell.angle_beta   90.00
_cell.angle_gamma   90.00
#
_symmetry.space_group_name_H-M   'P 1'
#
loop_
_entity.id
_entity.type
_entity.pdbx_description
1 polymer ?
#
loop_
_entity_poly.entity_id
_entity_poly.type
_entity_poly.pdbx_seq_one_letter_code
_entity_poly.pdbx_strand_id
1 'polypeptide(L)'
;MLMKISENCYKLENTANPISPNVFCADPTGVEYNGRLYIYGTNDHQEYEAVGDDGKNGYAHIKSIVMLSTDDMVNWEYHGFIDVAKIAPWIVNSWAPSVTSRVEADGKTHFYLYFSNSGCGVGVLTAEHPLGPWSDPLGKP
;
A
#
# COMPACT_ATOMS: atom_id res chain seq x y z
N MET A 1 -14.35 -18.48 5.05
CA MET A 1 -14.90 -17.69 3.94
C MET A 1 -14.23 -18.18 2.67
N LEU A 2 -14.97 -18.71 1.70
CA LEU A 2 -14.40 -19.13 0.41
C LEU A 2 -14.10 -17.86 -0.40
N MET A 3 -12.85 -17.66 -0.79
CA MET A 3 -12.45 -16.60 -1.73
C MET A 3 -13.18 -16.85 -3.05
N LYS A 4 -14.06 -15.93 -3.48
CA LYS A 4 -14.61 -15.94 -4.84
C LYS A 4 -13.48 -15.55 -5.78
N ILE A 5 -13.15 -16.41 -6.74
CA ILE A 5 -12.20 -16.09 -7.81
C ILE A 5 -13.04 -15.59 -9.00
N SER A 6 -12.69 -14.41 -9.52
CA SER A 6 -13.32 -13.85 -10.71
C SER A 6 -13.00 -14.68 -11.95
N GLU A 7 -14.00 -14.94 -12.82
CA GLU A 7 -13.79 -15.55 -14.14
C GLU A 7 -13.27 -14.55 -15.18
N ASN A 8 -13.23 -13.25 -14.85
CA ASN A 8 -12.73 -12.22 -15.74
C ASN A 8 -11.20 -12.10 -15.65
N CYS A 9 -10.52 -12.27 -16.77
CA CYS A 9 -9.08 -12.07 -16.88
C CYS A 9 -8.77 -10.58 -17.16
N TYR A 10 -8.51 -9.81 -16.10
CA TYR A 10 -8.22 -8.37 -16.24
C TYR A 10 -6.78 -8.06 -16.66
N LYS A 11 -5.84 -9.02 -16.53
CA LYS A 11 -4.45 -8.94 -17.03
C LYS A 11 -4.19 -10.15 -17.92
N LEU A 12 -4.11 -9.93 -19.23
CA LEU A 12 -3.84 -10.99 -20.22
C LEU A 12 -2.36 -11.35 -20.23
N GLU A 13 -2.02 -12.58 -20.66
CA GLU A 13 -0.64 -13.10 -20.70
C GLU A 13 0.34 -12.21 -21.50
N ASN A 14 -0.15 -11.49 -22.51
CA ASN A 14 0.64 -10.61 -23.36
C ASN A 14 0.54 -9.12 -22.97
N THR A 15 0.04 -8.82 -21.77
CA THR A 15 -0.14 -7.45 -21.27
C THR A 15 0.53 -7.27 -19.90
N ALA A 16 1.14 -6.11 -19.67
CA ALA A 16 1.72 -5.77 -18.37
C ALA A 16 0.73 -5.06 -17.42
N ASN A 17 -0.46 -4.67 -17.90
CA ASN A 17 -1.44 -3.89 -17.13
C ASN A 17 -2.80 -4.60 -17.01
N PRO A 18 -3.52 -4.40 -15.90
CA PRO A 18 -3.08 -3.76 -14.66
C PRO A 18 -1.96 -4.58 -13.98
N ILE A 19 -1.14 -3.95 -13.14
CA ILE A 19 0.00 -4.64 -12.50
C ILE A 19 -0.47 -5.80 -11.60
N SER A 20 -1.65 -5.66 -10.98
CA SER A 20 -2.34 -6.68 -10.20
C SER A 20 -3.82 -6.76 -10.60
N PRO A 21 -4.32 -7.94 -11.04
CA PRO A 21 -5.74 -8.15 -11.31
C PRO A 21 -6.55 -8.62 -10.08
N ASN A 22 -5.86 -8.96 -8.98
CA ASN A 22 -6.48 -9.65 -7.83
C ASN A 22 -6.59 -8.76 -6.58
N VAL A 23 -5.88 -7.63 -6.54
CA VAL A 23 -5.87 -6.72 -5.40
C VAL A 23 -6.20 -5.33 -5.90
N PHE A 24 -7.28 -4.73 -5.38
CA PHE A 24 -7.64 -3.36 -5.69
C PHE A 24 -6.68 -2.41 -4.95
N CYS A 25 -5.88 -1.70 -5.73
CA CYS A 25 -4.80 -0.83 -5.29
C CYS A 25 -4.94 0.52 -5.98
N ALA A 26 -5.29 1.55 -5.22
CA ALA A 26 -5.45 2.92 -5.73
C ALA A 26 -4.27 3.82 -5.31
N ASP A 27 -4.15 5.00 -5.92
CA ASP A 27 -3.16 6.04 -5.60
C ASP A 27 -1.71 5.53 -5.43
N PRO A 28 -1.15 4.80 -6.42
CA PRO A 28 0.15 4.18 -6.24
C PRO A 28 1.30 5.19 -6.21
N THR A 29 2.23 5.00 -5.28
CA THR A 29 3.60 5.56 -5.31
C THR A 29 4.61 4.44 -5.22
N GLY A 30 5.84 4.65 -5.70
CA GLY A 30 6.90 3.65 -5.59
C GLY A 30 8.27 4.19 -5.23
N VAL A 31 9.12 3.29 -4.77
CA VAL A 31 10.54 3.51 -4.48
C VAL A 31 11.35 2.36 -5.05
N GLU A 32 12.46 2.67 -5.71
CA GLU A 32 13.43 1.66 -6.11
C GLU A 32 14.39 1.37 -4.94
N TYR A 33 14.69 0.10 -4.73
CA TYR A 33 15.69 -0.33 -3.75
C TYR A 33 16.33 -1.65 -4.17
N ASN A 34 17.66 -1.66 -4.29
CA ASN A 34 18.48 -2.83 -4.61
C ASN A 34 18.01 -3.59 -5.88
N GLY A 35 17.67 -2.86 -6.93
CA GLY A 35 17.26 -3.41 -8.23
C GLY A 35 15.81 -3.85 -8.31
N ARG A 36 15.00 -3.56 -7.28
CA ARG A 36 13.56 -3.84 -7.27
C ARG A 36 12.76 -2.55 -7.13
N LEU A 37 11.65 -2.45 -7.85
CA LEU A 37 10.65 -1.41 -7.66
C LEU A 37 9.60 -1.90 -6.67
N TYR A 38 9.38 -1.15 -5.59
CA TYR A 38 8.32 -1.38 -4.62
C TYR A 38 7.20 -0.37 -4.85
N ILE A 39 5.96 -0.83 -4.88
CA ILE A 39 4.76 -0.02 -5.05
C ILE A 39 3.91 -0.12 -3.78
N TYR A 40 3.44 1.03 -3.33
CA TYR A 40 2.51 1.20 -2.22
C TYR A 40 1.26 1.87 -2.73
N GLY A 41 0.09 1.41 -2.31
CA GLY A 41 -1.17 2.03 -2.70
C GLY A 41 -2.25 1.94 -1.64
N THR A 42 -3.23 2.82 -1.75
CA THR A 42 -4.49 2.79 -1.00
C THR A 42 -5.13 1.40 -1.14
N ASN A 43 -5.43 0.75 0.00
CA ASN A 43 -6.06 -0.58 0.00
C ASN A 43 -7.57 -0.50 -0.28
N ASP A 44 -7.95 -0.19 -1.52
CA ASP A 44 -9.35 -0.18 -1.97
C ASP A 44 -10.03 -1.55 -1.82
N HIS A 45 -9.24 -2.63 -1.77
CA HIS A 45 -9.76 -3.96 -1.50
C HIS A 45 -10.38 -4.06 -0.09
N GLN A 46 -9.83 -3.36 0.90
CA GLN A 46 -10.41 -3.26 2.24
C GLN A 46 -11.80 -2.60 2.23
N GLU A 47 -12.00 -1.58 1.41
CA GLU A 47 -13.31 -0.97 1.23
C GLU A 47 -14.27 -1.95 0.57
N TYR A 48 -13.85 -2.57 -0.54
CA TYR A 48 -14.66 -3.56 -1.26
C TYR A 48 -15.14 -4.70 -0.36
N GLU A 49 -14.26 -5.28 0.47
CA GLU A 49 -14.64 -6.32 1.43
C GLU A 49 -15.63 -5.81 2.49
N ALA A 50 -15.61 -4.52 2.83
CA ALA A 50 -16.55 -3.93 3.78
C ALA A 50 -17.93 -3.63 3.18
N VAL A 51 -17.99 -3.20 1.91
CA VAL A 51 -19.23 -2.74 1.26
C VAL A 51 -19.88 -3.76 0.32
N GLY A 52 -19.11 -4.75 -0.16
CA GLY A 52 -19.55 -5.82 -1.06
C GLY A 52 -19.67 -5.41 -2.54
N ASP A 53 -20.06 -6.38 -3.37
CA ASP A 53 -20.15 -6.27 -4.84
C ASP A 53 -21.01 -5.10 -5.34
N ASP A 54 -22.14 -4.85 -4.68
CA ASP A 54 -23.08 -3.78 -5.02
C ASP A 54 -22.85 -2.51 -4.17
N GLY A 55 -21.83 -2.53 -3.31
CA GLY A 55 -21.45 -1.43 -2.45
C GLY A 55 -20.77 -0.31 -3.23
N LYS A 56 -20.99 0.94 -2.80
CA LYS A 56 -20.25 2.08 -3.35
C LYS A 56 -18.93 2.24 -2.61
N ASN A 57 -17.85 2.44 -3.35
CA ASN A 57 -16.57 2.84 -2.77
C ASN A 57 -16.72 4.25 -2.16
N GLY A 58 -16.80 4.31 -0.83
CA GLY A 58 -16.87 5.55 -0.05
C GLY A 58 -15.54 5.89 0.64
N TYR A 59 -14.51 5.07 0.44
CA TYR A 59 -13.15 5.16 1.01
C TYR A 59 -13.06 5.11 2.55
N ALA A 60 -14.20 4.93 3.24
CA ALA A 60 -14.33 5.18 4.66
C ALA A 60 -13.64 4.12 5.53
N HIS A 61 -13.51 2.89 5.04
CA HIS A 61 -12.96 1.76 5.77
C HIS A 61 -11.45 1.57 5.58
N ILE A 62 -10.82 2.37 4.72
CA ILE A 62 -9.42 2.18 4.33
C ILE A 62 -8.49 2.69 5.42
N LYS A 63 -7.80 1.75 6.07
CA LYS A 63 -6.83 1.97 7.15
C LYS A 63 -5.57 1.10 6.99
N SER A 64 -5.34 0.59 5.78
CA SER A 64 -4.16 -0.19 5.43
C SER A 64 -3.65 0.22 4.05
N ILE A 65 -2.37 -0.10 3.79
CA ILE A 65 -1.67 0.24 2.54
C ILE A 65 -1.15 -1.06 1.91
N VAL A 66 -1.48 -1.30 0.64
CA VAL A 66 -1.03 -2.46 -0.15
C VAL A 66 0.46 -2.35 -0.48
N MET A 67 1.18 -3.47 -0.51
CA MET A 67 2.58 -3.55 -0.95
C MET A 67 2.73 -4.54 -2.12
N LEU A 68 3.36 -4.08 -3.20
CA LEU A 68 3.71 -4.87 -4.39
C LEU A 68 5.18 -4.64 -4.73
N SER A 69 5.84 -5.59 -5.40
CA SER A 69 7.19 -5.34 -5.94
C SER A 69 7.46 -6.08 -7.24
N THR A 70 8.43 -5.60 -8.02
CA THR A 70 8.91 -6.25 -9.24
C THR A 70 10.39 -5.97 -9.46
N ASP A 71 11.08 -6.83 -10.20
CA ASP A 71 12.42 -6.62 -10.78
C ASP A 71 12.42 -6.59 -12.31
N ASP A 72 11.28 -6.88 -12.97
CA ASP A 72 11.18 -7.00 -14.42
C ASP A 72 9.99 -6.24 -15.04
N MET A 73 9.21 -5.54 -14.21
CA MET A 73 8.03 -4.75 -14.57
C MET A 73 6.82 -5.56 -15.09
N VAL A 74 6.91 -6.89 -15.12
CA VAL A 74 5.87 -7.80 -15.63
C VAL A 74 5.35 -8.71 -14.52
N ASN A 75 6.26 -9.32 -13.77
CA ASN A 75 5.99 -10.20 -12.65
C ASN A 75 5.98 -9.38 -11.36
N TRP A 76 4.81 -9.35 -10.72
CA TRP A 76 4.57 -8.56 -9.53
C TRP A 76 4.30 -9.48 -8.34
N GLU A 77 5.09 -9.32 -7.29
CA GLU A 77 4.92 -10.01 -6.02
C GLU A 77 4.04 -9.18 -5.09
N TYR A 78 3.01 -9.80 -4.51
CA TYR A 78 2.16 -9.20 -3.48
C TYR A 78 2.71 -9.51 -2.09
N HIS A 79 3.03 -8.47 -1.34
CA HIS A 79 3.66 -8.55 -0.01
C HIS A 79 2.65 -8.37 1.14
N GLY A 80 1.36 -8.42 0.86
CA GLY A 80 0.33 -8.12 1.83
C GLY A 80 0.04 -6.62 1.94
N PHE A 81 -0.28 -6.19 3.15
CA PHE A 81 -0.58 -4.80 3.47
C PHE A 81 0.05 -4.37 4.80
N ILE A 82 0.28 -3.07 4.92
CA ILE A 82 0.68 -2.40 6.16
C ILE A 82 -0.60 -2.07 6.93
N ASP A 83 -0.78 -2.65 8.11
CA ASP A 83 -1.91 -2.36 9.02
C ASP A 83 -1.65 -1.03 9.76
N VAL A 84 -1.94 0.09 9.10
CA VAL A 84 -1.67 1.43 9.62
C VAL A 84 -2.50 1.70 10.87
N ALA A 85 -3.73 1.20 10.96
CA ALA A 85 -4.56 1.34 12.17
C ALA A 85 -3.91 0.72 13.42
N LYS A 86 -3.17 -0.39 13.26
CA LYS A 86 -2.43 -1.01 14.35
C LYS A 86 -1.17 -0.24 14.73
N ILE A 87 -0.46 0.34 13.75
CA ILE A 87 0.81 1.05 13.96
C ILE A 87 0.57 2.47 14.49
N ALA A 88 -0.43 3.16 13.96
CA ALA A 88 -0.81 4.54 14.25
C ALA A 88 -2.31 4.60 14.63
N PRO A 89 -2.70 4.21 15.86
CA PRO A 89 -4.12 4.06 16.24
C PRO A 89 -4.92 5.36 16.29
N TRP A 90 -4.28 6.51 16.11
CA TRP A 90 -4.90 7.84 16.05
C TRP A 90 -5.53 8.16 14.68
N ILE A 91 -5.35 7.31 13.66
CA ILE A 91 -5.84 7.59 12.31
C ILE A 91 -7.35 7.34 12.16
N VAL A 92 -7.97 8.13 11.29
CA VAL A 92 -9.28 7.84 10.70
C VAL A 92 -9.09 6.98 9.46
N ASN A 93 -8.15 7.36 8.57
CA ASN A 93 -7.86 6.68 7.31
C ASN A 93 -6.35 6.65 6.99
N SER A 94 -5.98 5.84 5.99
CA SER A 94 -4.64 5.84 5.40
C SER A 94 -4.71 5.81 3.87
N TRP A 95 -4.80 6.99 3.25
CA TRP A 95 -4.98 7.15 1.81
C TRP A 95 -3.74 7.69 1.11
N ALA A 96 -3.66 7.49 -0.20
CA ALA A 96 -2.72 8.12 -1.12
C ALA A 96 -1.27 8.12 -0.60
N PRO A 97 -0.67 6.93 -0.42
CA PRO A 97 0.66 6.83 0.14
C PRO A 97 1.70 7.49 -0.76
N SER A 98 2.71 8.11 -0.15
CA SER A 98 3.92 8.57 -0.82
C SER A 98 5.13 8.02 -0.08
N VAL A 99 6.06 7.38 -0.81
CA VAL A 99 7.24 6.75 -0.22
C VAL A 99 8.52 7.44 -0.70
N THR A 100 9.48 7.58 0.20
CA THR A 100 10.86 7.97 -0.12
C THR A 100 11.83 7.18 0.74
N SER A 101 13.10 7.12 0.29
CA SER A 101 14.18 6.50 1.04
C SER A 101 15.42 7.39 1.04
N ARG A 102 16.21 7.30 2.10
CA ARG A 102 17.54 7.93 2.17
C ARG A 102 18.45 7.21 3.16
N VAL A 103 19.75 7.36 2.97
CA VAL A 103 20.74 6.90 3.96
C VAL A 103 20.78 7.90 5.12
N GLU A 104 20.63 7.40 6.34
CA GLU A 104 20.69 8.20 7.57
C GLU A 104 22.09 8.20 8.19
N ALA A 105 22.27 8.95 9.27
CA ALA A 105 23.54 9.06 9.99
C ALA A 105 24.06 7.72 10.57
N ASP A 106 23.19 6.72 10.73
CA ASP A 106 23.55 5.35 11.14
C ASP A 106 24.10 4.49 9.99
N GLY A 107 24.16 5.04 8.77
CA GLY A 107 24.65 4.37 7.57
C GLY A 107 23.66 3.38 6.95
N LYS A 108 22.43 3.27 7.48
CA LYS A 108 21.38 2.41 6.92
C LYS A 108 20.49 3.22 5.97
N THR A 109 19.84 2.53 5.04
CA THR A 109 18.74 3.13 4.26
C THR A 109 17.47 3.10 5.09
N HIS A 110 16.89 4.27 5.34
CA HIS A 110 15.59 4.43 6.00
C HIS A 110 14.53 4.77 4.96
N PHE A 111 13.33 4.25 5.17
CA PHE A 111 12.15 4.47 4.35
C PHE A 111 11.15 5.29 5.14
N TYR A 112 10.50 6.22 4.44
CA TYR A 112 9.47 7.11 4.98
C TYR A 112 8.24 6.96 4.12
N LEU A 113 7.16 6.47 4.71
CA LEU A 113 5.88 6.29 4.05
C LEU A 113 4.88 7.29 4.62
N TYR A 114 4.59 8.32 3.83
CA TYR A 114 3.58 9.33 4.14
C TYR A 114 2.22 8.85 3.68
N PHE A 115 1.16 9.25 4.39
CA PHE A 115 -0.22 8.95 4.01
C PHE A 115 -1.17 10.06 4.44
N SER A 116 -2.25 10.26 3.70
CA SER A 116 -3.34 11.16 4.06
C SER A 116 -4.25 10.50 5.09
N ASN A 117 -4.38 11.11 6.26
CA ASN A 117 -5.38 10.74 7.26
C ASN A 117 -6.72 11.41 6.93
N SER A 118 -7.32 11.00 5.81
CA SER A 118 -8.42 11.73 5.19
C SER A 118 -8.08 13.21 5.01
N GLY A 119 -9.03 14.12 5.18
CA GLY A 119 -8.81 15.56 5.19
C GLY A 119 -8.18 16.11 6.49
N CYS A 120 -7.80 15.28 7.45
CA CYS A 120 -7.40 15.73 8.79
C CYS A 120 -5.90 16.00 8.95
N GLY A 121 -5.06 15.53 8.03
CA GLY A 121 -3.61 15.71 8.10
C GLY A 121 -2.84 14.62 7.35
N VAL A 122 -1.52 14.64 7.51
CA VAL A 122 -0.61 13.68 6.86
C VAL A 122 0.17 12.94 7.95
N GLY A 123 0.10 11.61 7.97
CA GLY A 123 0.94 10.79 8.84
C GLY A 123 2.23 10.36 8.15
N VAL A 124 3.19 9.87 8.94
CA VAL A 124 4.43 9.24 8.44
C VAL A 124 4.72 7.97 9.21
N LEU A 125 5.07 6.91 8.50
CA LEU A 125 5.65 5.68 9.06
C LEU A 125 7.11 5.54 8.62
N THR A 126 7.93 4.91 9.45
CA THR A 126 9.34 4.65 9.15
C THR A 126 9.69 3.16 9.19
N ALA A 127 10.68 2.75 8.39
CA ALA A 127 11.24 1.41 8.36
C ALA A 127 12.70 1.42 7.88
N GLU A 128 13.46 0.37 8.18
CA GLU A 128 14.82 0.15 7.64
C GLU A 128 14.83 -0.76 6.40
N HIS A 129 13.65 -1.20 5.94
CA HIS A 129 13.46 -2.05 4.76
C HIS A 129 12.13 -1.69 4.10
N PRO A 130 12.00 -1.73 2.75
CA PRO A 130 10.77 -1.29 2.07
C PRO A 130 9.54 -2.14 2.44
N LEU A 131 9.72 -3.36 2.94
CA LEU A 131 8.61 -4.21 3.41
C LEU A 131 8.32 -4.07 4.92
N GLY A 132 8.96 -3.12 5.60
CA GLY A 132 8.86 -2.98 7.05
C GLY A 132 9.86 -3.88 7.82
N PRO A 133 9.67 -4.08 9.13
CA PRO A 133 8.52 -3.62 9.91
C PRO A 133 8.43 -2.08 9.96
N TRP A 134 7.19 -1.58 9.94
CA TRP A 134 6.87 -0.16 9.96
C TRP A 134 6.55 0.32 11.37
N SER A 135 6.98 1.54 11.70
CA SER A 135 6.74 2.19 13.00
C SER A 135 6.19 3.60 12.82
N ASP A 136 5.36 4.07 13.75
CA ASP A 136 4.96 5.48 13.85
C ASP A 136 5.90 6.22 14.81
N PRO A 137 6.81 7.07 14.32
CA PRO A 137 7.75 7.77 15.19
C PRO A 137 7.15 9.01 15.87
N LEU A 138 5.99 9.51 15.43
CA LEU A 138 5.43 10.79 15.89
C LEU A 138 4.23 10.63 16.82
N GLY A 139 3.42 9.57 16.65
CA GLY A 139 2.21 9.33 17.44
C GLY A 139 1.07 10.31 17.15
N LYS A 140 1.15 11.08 16.06
CA LYS A 140 0.20 12.14 15.67
C LYS A 140 0.41 12.55 14.19
N PRO A 141 -0.56 13.27 13.58
CA PRO A 141 -0.36 13.92 12.28
C PRO A 141 0.73 15.00 12.32
#